data_AF-A0AAE9XV10-F1
#
_entry.id   AF-A0AAE9XV10-F1
#
_cell.length_a   1.000
_cell.length_b   1.000
_cell.length_c   1.000
_cell.angle_alpha   90.00
_cell.angle_beta   90.00
_cell.angle_gamma   90.00
#
_symmetry.space_group_name_H-M   'P 1'
#
loop_
_entity.id
_entity.type
_entity.pdbx_description
1 polymer ?
#
loop_
_entity_poly.entity_id
_entity_poly.type
_entity_poly.pdbx_seq_one_letter_code
_entity_poly.pdbx_strand_id
1 'polypeptide(L)' 'MFETVMILLCVIVAPLWIIFHYVTRWKQMKGLTAEDEANLGDLRRLADRLEDRTRTLERILDAEVPDWRSRNHDL' A
#
# COMPACT_ATOMS: atom_id res chain seq x y z
N MET A 1 8.59 -40.41 -32.18
CA MET A 1 9.67 -40.49 -31.16
C MET A 1 9.89 -39.14 -30.46
N PHE A 2 9.94 -38.01 -31.17
CA PHE A 2 10.05 -36.69 -30.53
C PHE A 2 8.80 -36.26 -29.75
N GLU A 3 7.62 -36.63 -30.24
CA GLU A 3 6.33 -36.29 -29.62
C GLU A 3 6.20 -36.81 -28.18
N THR A 4 6.65 -38.05 -27.93
CA THR A 4 6.62 -38.66 -26.60
C THR A 4 7.53 -37.95 -25.60
N VAL A 5 8.69 -37.46 -26.07
CA VAL A 5 9.64 -36.69 -25.23
C VAL A 5 9.05 -35.33 -24.86
N MET A 6 8.39 -34.65 -25.82
CA MET A 6 7.74 -33.37 -25.58
C MET A 6 6.58 -33.49 -24.58
N ILE A 7 5.75 -34.53 -24.73
CA ILE A 7 4.62 -34.78 -23.80
C ILE A 7 5.14 -35.06 -22.39
N LEU A 8 6.19 -35.89 -22.25
CA LEU A 8 6.79 -36.20 -20.95
C LEU A 8 7.31 -34.93 -20.24
N LEU A 9 7.96 -34.04 -20.99
CA LEU A 9 8.45 -32.77 -20.46
C LEU A 9 7.29 -31.84 -20.06
N CYS A 10 6.26 -31.71 -20.90
CA CYS A 10 5.08 -30.90 -20.60
C CYS A 10 4.34 -31.39 -19.35
N VAL A 11 4.25 -32.70 -19.14
CA VAL A 11 3.61 -33.29 -17.96
C VAL A 11 4.32 -32.93 -16.66
N ILE A 12 5.62 -32.62 -16.71
CA ILE A 12 6.37 -32.19 -15.51
C ILE A 12 6.35 -30.66 -15.39
N VAL A 13 6.56 -29.94 -16.50
CA VAL A 13 6.68 -28.47 -16.49
C VAL A 13 5.33 -27.80 -16.22
N ALA A 14 4.24 -28.30 -16.81
CA ALA A 14 2.91 -27.71 -16.63
C ALA A 14 2.43 -27.72 -15.17
N PRO A 15 2.49 -28.83 -14.40
CA PRO A 15 2.08 -28.80 -12.99
C PRO A 15 3.02 -27.95 -12.13
N LEU A 16 4.33 -27.93 -12.40
CA LEU A 16 5.27 -27.05 -11.69
C LEU A 16 4.92 -25.57 -11.91
N TRP A 17 4.60 -25.19 -13.15
CA TRP A 17 4.19 -23.82 -13.49
C TRP A 17 2.87 -23.44 -12.82
N ILE A 18 1.88 -24.34 -12.83
CA ILE A 18 0.61 -24.17 -12.13
C ILE A 18 0.90 -23.92 -10.64
N ILE A 19 1.63 -24.81 -9.96
CA ILE A 19 1.95 -24.64 -8.54
C ILE A 19 2.61 -23.28 -8.27
N PHE A 20 3.60 -22.88 -9.07
CA PHE A 20 4.26 -21.58 -8.93
C PHE A 20 3.29 -20.40 -9.12
N HIS A 21 2.43 -20.47 -10.13
CA HIS A 21 1.43 -19.45 -10.42
C HIS A 21 0.44 -19.30 -9.25
N TYR A 22 -0.08 -20.42 -8.74
CA TYR A 22 -1.04 -20.40 -7.64
C TYR A 22 -0.40 -20.02 -6.31
N VAL A 23 0.86 -20.37 -6.04
CA VAL A 23 1.60 -19.90 -4.85
C VAL A 23 1.83 -18.39 -4.90
N THR A 24 2.20 -17.86 -6.07
CA THR A 24 2.40 -16.41 -6.26
C THR A 24 1.09 -15.66 -6.08
N ARG A 25 -0.01 -16.17 -6.66
CA ARG A 25 -1.35 -15.62 -6.47
C ARG A 25 -1.83 -15.76 -5.02
N TRP A 26 -1.52 -16.87 -4.34
CA TRP A 26 -1.87 -17.06 -2.94
C TRP A 26 -1.12 -16.08 -2.03
N LYS A 27 0.16 -15.81 -2.28
CA LYS A 27 0.90 -14.76 -1.57
C LYS A 27 0.31 -13.37 -1.81
N GLN A 28 -0.17 -13.10 -3.03
CA GLN A 28 -0.85 -11.83 -3.35
C GLN A 28 -2.29 -11.73 -2.80
N MET A 29 -2.97 -12.86 -2.59
CA MET A 29 -4.36 -12.94 -2.11
C MET A 29 -4.49 -13.15 -0.61
N LYS A 30 -3.43 -13.57 0.08
CA LYS A 30 -3.35 -13.39 1.53
C LYS A 30 -3.46 -11.89 1.74
N GLY A 31 -4.61 -11.44 2.28
CA GLY A 31 -4.86 -10.04 2.61
C GLY A 31 -3.77 -9.48 3.53
N LEU A 32 -3.89 -8.18 3.88
CA LEU A 32 -2.92 -7.44 4.70
C LEU A 32 -2.19 -8.36 5.69
N THR A 33 -0.90 -8.59 5.45
CA THR A 33 -0.08 -9.37 6.36
C THR A 33 -0.05 -8.63 7.70
N ALA A 34 0.17 -9.31 8.83
CA ALA A 34 0.30 -8.65 10.13
C ALA A 34 1.35 -7.50 10.12
N GLU A 35 2.37 -7.63 9.26
CA GLU A 35 3.35 -6.57 8.98
C GLU A 35 2.75 -5.37 8.23
N ASP A 36 1.90 -5.61 7.24
CA ASP A 36 1.21 -4.55 6.50
C ASP A 36 0.22 -3.79 7.40
N GLU A 37 -0.47 -4.51 8.31
CA GLU A 37 -1.36 -3.90 9.29
C GLU A 37 -0.60 -3.02 10.30
N ALA A 38 0.57 -3.48 10.75
CA ALA A 38 1.47 -2.67 11.59
C ALA A 38 1.96 -1.40 10.86
N ASN A 39 2.39 -1.54 9.60
CA ASN A 39 2.83 -0.40 8.78
C ASN A 39 1.70 0.62 8.56
N LEU A 40 0.48 0.17 8.29
CA LEU A 40 -0.68 1.05 8.19
C LEU A 40 -1.00 1.73 9.52
N GLY A 41 -0.85 1.03 10.65
CA GLY A 41 -0.98 1.60 11.99
C GLY A 41 0.02 2.72 12.26
N ASP A 42 1.28 2.56 11.84
CA ASP A 42 2.29 3.60 11.99
C ASP A 42 2.06 4.79 11.06
N LEU A 43 1.57 4.54 9.84
CA LEU A 43 1.17 5.60 8.91
C LEU A 43 0.00 6.43 9.48
N ARG A 44 -0.99 5.76 10.10
CA ARG A 44 -2.10 6.40 10.79
C ARG A 44 -1.59 7.31 11.93
N ARG A 45 -0.73 6.79 12.79
CA ARG A 45 -0.11 7.58 13.89
C ARG A 45 0.69 8.76 13.39
N LEU A 46 1.34 8.63 12.23
CA LEU A 46 2.05 9.74 11.61
C LEU A 46 1.06 10.81 11.12
N ALA A 47 -0.02 10.41 10.47
CA ALA A 47 -1.08 11.32 10.02
C ALA A 47 -1.69 12.09 11.21
N ASP A 48 -2.01 11.40 12.31
CA ASP A 48 -2.58 12.03 13.50
C ASP A 48 -1.63 13.07 14.11
N ARG A 49 -0.32 12.77 14.16
CA ARG A 49 0.70 13.73 14.63
C ARG A 49 0.84 14.94 13.70
N LEU A 50 0.75 14.73 12.39
CA LEU A 50 0.79 15.83 11.43
C LEU A 50 -0.45 16.72 11.55
N GLU A 51 -1.63 16.14 11.76
CA GLU A 51 -2.85 16.90 12.00
C GLU A 51 -2.75 17.81 13.24
N ASP A 52 -2.25 17.28 14.36
CA ASP A 52 -2.06 18.05 15.59
C ASP A 52 -1.08 19.22 15.41
N ARG A 53 -0.02 18.98 14.65
CA ARG A 53 0.92 20.04 14.26
C ARG A 53 0.27 21.08 13.36
N THR A 54 -0.53 20.67 12.37
CA THR A 54 -1.28 21.60 11.51
C THR A 54 -2.22 22.46 12.34
N ARG A 55 -2.97 21.89 13.28
CA ARG A 55 -3.84 22.65 14.19
C ARG A 55 -3.05 23.66 15.03
N THR A 56 -1.87 23.26 15.49
CA THR A 56 -0.98 24.16 16.23
C THR A 56 -0.50 25.31 15.35
N LEU A 57 -0.11 25.03 14.10
CA LEU A 57 0.29 26.04 13.13
C LEU A 57 -0.85 26.97 12.76
N GLU A 58 -2.06 26.45 12.56
CA GLU A 58 -3.26 27.26 12.33
C GLU A 58 -3.53 28.20 13.50
N ARG A 59 -3.38 27.73 14.75
CA ARG A 59 -3.55 28.56 15.94
C ARG A 59 -2.50 29.67 16.03
N ILE A 60 -1.25 29.38 15.69
CA ILE A 60 -0.17 30.39 15.65
C ILE A 60 -0.46 31.39 14.53
N LEU A 61 -0.85 30.92 13.36
CA LEU A 61 -1.12 31.76 12.21
C LEU A 61 -2.35 32.66 12.44
N ASP A 62 -3.38 32.17 13.12
CA ASP A 62 -4.53 32.96 13.57
C ASP A 62 -4.12 34.07 14.56
N ALA A 63 -3.06 33.86 15.36
CA ALA A 63 -2.56 34.84 16.31
C ALA A 63 -1.61 35.88 15.68
N GLU A 64 -0.75 35.45 14.75
CA GLU A 64 0.25 36.32 14.12
C GLU A 64 -0.27 37.08 12.91
N VAL A 65 -1.18 36.48 12.13
CA VAL A 65 -1.73 37.08 10.91
C VAL A 65 -3.26 37.01 10.97
N PRO A 66 -3.90 37.93 11.73
CA PRO A 66 -5.36 38.03 11.73
C PRO A 66 -5.83 38.24 10.29
N ASP A 67 -6.80 37.43 9.86
CA ASP A 67 -7.42 37.44 8.52
C ASP A 67 -6.63 36.73 7.38
N TRP A 68 -5.68 35.85 7.69
CA TRP A 68 -5.01 35.04 6.65
C TRP A 68 -5.94 34.10 5.87
N ARG A 69 -7.06 33.67 6.48
CA ARG A 69 -8.04 32.76 5.87
C ARG A 69 -8.89 33.42 4.79
N SER A 70 -9.16 34.74 4.88
CA SER A 70 -9.93 35.46 3.88
C SER A 70 -9.15 35.55 2.57
N ARG A 71 -7.88 35.99 2.63
CA ARG A 71 -6.98 36.18 1.48
C ARG A 71 -6.75 34.94 0.59
N ASN A 72 -7.02 33.73 1.10
CA ASN A 72 -6.85 32.48 0.37
C ASN A 72 -8.15 31.92 -0.25
N HIS A 73 -9.33 32.43 0.13
CA HIS A 73 -10.63 31.98 -0.42
C HIS A 73 -11.02 32.76 -1.69
N ASP A 74 -10.23 33.77 -2.06
CA ASP A 74 -10.51 34.75 -3.11
C ASP A 74 -9.95 34.37 -4.49
N LEU A 75 -9.30 33.19 -4.61
CA LEU A 75 -8.63 32.69 -5.83
C LEU A 75 -9.37 31.52 -6.47
#